data_AF-A0A0B1SI61-F1
#
_entry.id   AF-A0A0B1SI61-F1
#
_cell.length_a   1.000
_cell.length_b   1.000
_cell.length_c   1.000
_cell.angle_alpha   90.00
_cell.angle_beta   90.00
_cell.angle_gamma   90.00
#
_symmetry.space_group_name_H-M   'P 1'
#
loop_
_entity.id
_entity.type
_entity.pdbx_description
1 polymer ?
#
loop_
_entity_poly.entity_id
_entity_poly.type
_entity_poly.pdbx_seq_one_letter_code
_entity_poly.pdbx_strand_id
1 'polypeptide(L)'
;MVFIDKRMIALTPLFLHLGSFGAFWICVYSTTLTFTRSLSSYIYLPAFYSLAAGLGEVTMGVVISVMSKRIRDFGLKPTMYCAFVLNTATLLTMAASVPEWATVGLTDEPAWIIQPNAILSVFMGFMVGLIDSCINNVRNVICALALPDHRSQAFAISKFYQ
;
A
#
# COMPACT_ATOMS: atom_id res chain seq x y z
N MET A 1 -22.09 -21.22 7.69
CA MET A 1 -20.89 -21.17 6.82
C MET A 1 -20.53 -19.70 6.57
N VAL A 2 -19.53 -19.18 7.27
CA VAL A 2 -19.13 -17.77 7.16
C VAL A 2 -18.54 -17.42 5.78
N PHE A 3 -17.98 -18.40 5.07
CA PHE A 3 -17.49 -18.27 3.69
C PHE A 3 -18.58 -18.04 2.62
N ILE A 4 -19.85 -18.41 2.89
CA ILE A 4 -20.95 -18.33 1.89
C ILE A 4 -21.82 -17.09 2.11
N ASP A 5 -21.47 -16.23 3.07
CA ASP A 5 -22.23 -15.00 3.29
C ASP A 5 -22.09 -14.06 2.09
N LYS A 6 -23.22 -13.60 1.55
CA LYS A 6 -23.29 -12.72 0.36
C LYS A 6 -22.43 -11.46 0.54
N ARG A 7 -22.30 -10.98 1.78
CA ARG A 7 -21.47 -9.82 2.12
C ARG A 7 -19.99 -10.09 1.95
N MET A 8 -19.53 -11.28 2.35
CA MET A 8 -18.12 -11.67 2.23
C MET A 8 -17.72 -11.93 0.78
N ILE A 9 -18.60 -12.59 0.00
CA ILE A 9 -18.36 -12.85 -1.43
C ILE A 9 -18.25 -11.55 -2.22
N ALA A 10 -19.07 -10.54 -1.91
CA ALA A 10 -18.98 -9.22 -2.54
C ALA A 10 -17.67 -8.47 -2.22
N LEU A 11 -17.04 -8.80 -1.09
CA LEU A 11 -15.78 -8.18 -0.62
C LEU A 11 -14.52 -8.92 -1.09
N THR A 12 -14.64 -10.19 -1.49
CA THR A 12 -13.54 -11.00 -2.03
C THR A 12 -12.74 -10.33 -3.17
N PRO A 13 -13.35 -9.76 -4.23
CA PRO A 13 -12.58 -9.12 -5.30
C PRO A 13 -11.81 -7.89 -4.81
N LEU A 14 -12.34 -7.19 -3.80
CA LEU A 14 -11.65 -6.06 -3.18
C LEU A 14 -10.42 -6.54 -2.40
N PHE A 15 -10.51 -7.64 -1.64
CA PHE A 15 -9.35 -8.20 -0.94
C PHE A 15 -8.27 -8.73 -1.90
N LEU A 16 -8.66 -9.40 -2.99
CA LEU A 16 -7.73 -9.86 -4.02
C LEU A 16 -6.99 -8.70 -4.70
N HIS A 17 -7.71 -7.62 -5.04
CA HIS A 17 -7.08 -6.42 -5.62
C HIS A 17 -6.09 -5.78 -4.64
N LEU A 18 -6.44 -5.66 -3.37
CA LEU A 18 -5.57 -5.11 -2.33
C LEU A 18 -4.33 -5.99 -2.10
N GLY A 19 -4.46 -7.32 -2.09
CA GLY A 19 -3.34 -8.25 -1.99
C GLY A 19 -2.41 -8.19 -3.20
N SER A 20 -2.98 -8.14 -4.41
CA SER A 20 -2.20 -8.02 -5.65
C SER A 20 -1.39 -6.71 -5.68
N PHE A 21 -2.03 -5.59 -5.33
CA PHE A 21 -1.35 -4.30 -5.21
C PHE A 21 -0.28 -4.34 -4.09
N GLY A 22 -0.63 -4.97 -2.96
CA GLY A 22 0.24 -5.21 -1.83
C GLY A 22 1.46 -6.10 -2.12
N ALA A 23 1.39 -6.98 -3.12
CA ALA A 23 2.53 -7.76 -3.57
C ALA A 23 3.42 -6.96 -4.52
N PHE A 24 2.81 -6.16 -5.41
CA PHE A 24 3.52 -5.38 -6.42
C PHE A 24 4.54 -4.41 -5.80
N TRP A 25 4.14 -3.57 -4.85
CA TRP A 25 5.06 -2.58 -4.24
C TRP A 25 6.15 -3.19 -3.31
N ILE A 26 5.90 -4.31 -2.63
CA ILE A 26 6.86 -4.94 -1.71
C ILE A 26 7.89 -5.73 -2.50
N CYS A 27 7.46 -6.46 -3.54
CA CYS A 27 8.36 -7.30 -4.32
C CYS A 27 8.95 -6.57 -5.53
N VAL A 28 8.12 -5.90 -6.34
CA VAL A 28 8.57 -5.29 -7.61
C VAL A 28 9.27 -3.97 -7.35
N TYR A 29 8.69 -3.07 -6.54
CA TYR A 29 9.31 -1.75 -6.31
C TYR A 29 10.55 -1.82 -5.40
N SER A 30 10.56 -2.69 -4.39
CA SER A 30 11.76 -2.88 -3.55
C SER A 30 12.96 -3.44 -4.34
N THR A 31 12.70 -4.34 -5.30
CA THR A 31 13.76 -4.91 -6.15
C THR A 31 14.29 -3.89 -7.16
N THR A 32 13.43 -3.06 -7.77
CA THR A 32 13.91 -2.01 -8.68
C THR A 32 14.83 -1.00 -7.99
N LEU A 33 14.59 -0.68 -6.71
CA LEU A 33 15.50 0.16 -5.91
C LEU A 33 16.89 -0.47 -5.72
N THR A 34 16.97 -1.80 -5.70
CA THR A 34 18.22 -2.55 -5.52
C THR A 34 18.97 -2.72 -6.85
N PHE A 35 18.25 -2.87 -7.97
CA PHE A 35 18.83 -3.14 -9.30
C PHE A 35 19.10 -1.88 -10.14
N THR A 36 18.72 -0.69 -9.69
CA THR A 36 18.99 0.56 -10.41
C THR A 36 20.44 1.01 -10.23
N ARG A 37 21.20 1.16 -11.33
CA ARG A 37 22.65 1.49 -11.31
C ARG A 37 22.99 2.82 -10.65
N SER A 38 22.16 3.86 -10.84
CA SER A 38 22.32 5.16 -10.18
C SER A 38 22.16 5.10 -8.66
N LEU A 39 21.51 4.03 -8.18
CA LEU A 39 21.14 3.81 -6.79
C LEU A 39 21.99 2.71 -6.11
N SER A 40 22.67 1.88 -6.91
CA SER A 40 23.59 0.82 -6.49
C SER A 40 24.76 1.34 -5.63
N SER A 41 25.10 2.63 -5.72
CA SER A 41 26.09 3.24 -4.83
C SER A 41 25.59 3.40 -3.39
N TYR A 42 24.27 3.32 -3.15
CA TYR A 42 23.63 3.47 -1.85
C TYR A 42 23.02 2.14 -1.39
N ILE A 43 23.86 1.20 -0.94
CA ILE A 43 23.47 -0.12 -0.41
C ILE A 43 22.38 -0.05 0.69
N TYR A 44 22.32 1.04 1.45
CA TYR A 44 21.35 1.22 2.55
C TYR A 44 20.01 1.82 2.11
N LEU A 45 19.82 2.15 0.83
CA LEU A 45 18.61 2.84 0.40
C LEU A 45 17.32 2.00 0.57
N PRO A 46 17.30 0.67 0.34
CA PRO A 46 16.14 -0.15 0.66
C PRO A 46 15.80 -0.16 2.16
N ALA A 47 16.81 0.01 3.02
CA ALA A 47 16.61 0.12 4.47
C ALA A 47 15.95 1.46 4.84
N PHE A 48 16.43 2.58 4.26
CA PHE A 48 15.79 3.88 4.44
C PHE A 48 14.37 3.94 3.87
N TYR A 49 14.12 3.28 2.74
CA TYR A 49 12.78 3.11 2.17
C TYR A 49 11.85 2.39 3.15
N SER A 50 12.28 1.24 3.68
CA SER A 50 11.49 0.46 4.65
C SER A 50 11.25 1.23 5.96
N LEU A 51 12.25 1.98 6.43
CA LEU A 51 12.08 2.86 7.60
C LEU A 51 11.07 3.98 7.33
N ALA A 52 11.13 4.61 6.16
CA ALA A 52 10.17 5.63 5.77
C ALA A 52 8.75 5.08 5.62
N ALA A 53 8.60 3.85 5.10
CA ALA A 53 7.33 3.16 5.07
C ALA A 53 6.76 2.92 6.48
N GLY A 54 7.57 2.42 7.41
CA GLY A 54 7.15 2.28 8.81
C GLY A 54 6.75 3.61 9.45
N LEU A 55 7.50 4.69 9.19
CA LEU A 55 7.15 6.03 9.68
C LEU A 55 5.83 6.53 9.08
N GLY A 56 5.59 6.30 7.79
CA GLY A 56 4.32 6.61 7.12
C GLY A 56 3.16 5.85 7.76
N GLU A 57 3.34 4.55 7.98
CA GLU A 57 2.30 3.69 8.56
C GLU A 57 1.87 4.17 9.96
N VAL A 58 2.84 4.47 10.82
CA VAL A 58 2.60 5.01 12.17
C VAL A 58 1.93 6.39 12.10
N THR A 59 2.43 7.28 11.24
CA THR A 59 1.89 8.64 11.10
C THR A 59 0.43 8.60 10.68
N MET A 60 0.09 7.81 9.65
CA MET A 60 -1.29 7.70 9.19
C MET A 60 -2.18 6.98 10.19
N GLY A 61 -1.65 5.97 10.89
CA GLY A 61 -2.39 5.26 11.94
C GLY A 61 -2.81 6.21 13.07
N VAL A 62 -1.92 7.11 13.48
CA VAL A 62 -2.23 8.16 14.46
C VAL A 62 -3.28 9.13 13.90
N VAL A 63 -3.13 9.60 12.67
CA VAL A 63 -4.10 10.51 12.01
C VAL A 63 -5.49 9.87 11.97
N ILE A 64 -5.60 8.63 11.50
CA ILE A 64 -6.88 7.89 11.44
C ILE A 64 -7.46 7.70 12.84
N SER A 65 -6.63 7.35 13.83
CA SER A 65 -7.08 7.15 15.22
C SER A 65 -7.63 8.43 15.84
N VAL A 66 -6.98 9.58 15.61
CA VAL A 66 -7.47 10.87 16.10
C VAL A 66 -8.72 11.33 15.35
N MET A 67 -8.75 11.18 14.02
CA MET A 67 -9.90 11.59 13.19
C MET A 67 -11.12 10.71 13.39
N SER A 68 -10.96 9.41 13.62
CA SER A 68 -12.07 8.48 13.92
C SER A 68 -12.79 8.80 15.24
N LYS A 69 -12.08 9.40 16.21
CA LYS A 69 -12.70 9.90 17.45
C LYS A 69 -13.48 11.21 17.25
N ARG A 70 -13.12 11.99 16.23
CA ARG A 70 -13.68 13.33 15.99
C ARG A 70 -14.84 13.32 14.99
N ILE A 71 -14.83 12.40 14.02
CA ILE A 71 -15.79 12.31 12.93
C ILE A 71 -16.39 10.91 12.91
N ARG A 72 -17.73 10.82 12.95
CA ARG A 72 -18.46 9.55 12.86
C ARG A 72 -18.22 8.92 11.48
N ASP A 73 -17.97 7.61 11.44
CA ASP A 73 -17.71 6.83 10.21
C ASP A 73 -16.42 7.19 9.45
N PHE A 74 -15.52 8.00 10.03
CA PHE A 74 -14.27 8.39 9.37
C PHE A 74 -13.37 7.21 9.03
N GLY A 75 -13.38 6.17 9.88
CA GLY A 75 -12.56 4.98 9.67
C GLY A 75 -12.92 4.16 8.42
N LEU A 76 -14.06 4.42 7.78
CA LEU A 76 -14.53 3.64 6.63
C LEU A 76 -14.55 4.45 5.33
N LYS A 77 -15.51 5.37 5.16
CA LYS A 77 -15.76 6.04 3.87
C LYS A 77 -14.64 7.03 3.46
N PRO A 78 -14.25 8.00 4.30
CA PRO A 78 -13.21 8.94 3.91
C PRO A 78 -11.82 8.29 3.88
N THR A 79 -11.49 7.38 4.81
CA THR A 79 -10.22 6.62 4.73
C THR A 79 -10.14 5.78 3.46
N MET A 80 -11.24 5.17 3.01
CA MET A 80 -11.28 4.43 1.74
C MET A 80 -11.03 5.34 0.53
N TYR A 81 -11.64 6.53 0.51
CA TYR A 81 -11.41 7.50 -0.57
C TYR A 81 -9.96 8.02 -0.56
N CYS A 82 -9.42 8.35 0.61
CA CYS A 82 -8.02 8.74 0.75
C CYS A 82 -7.07 7.63 0.28
N ALA A 83 -7.33 6.37 0.65
CA ALA A 83 -6.56 5.23 0.19
C ALA A 83 -6.58 5.11 -1.33
N PHE A 84 -7.76 5.26 -1.95
CA PHE A 84 -7.91 5.18 -3.40
C PHE A 84 -7.14 6.30 -4.13
N VAL A 85 -7.27 7.54 -3.66
CA VAL A 85 -6.58 8.70 -4.26
C VAL A 85 -5.06 8.58 -4.10
N LEU A 86 -4.58 8.22 -2.91
CA LEU A 86 -3.15 8.04 -2.66
C LEU A 86 -2.59 6.87 -3.46
N ASN A 87 -3.33 5.76 -3.55
CA ASN A 87 -2.94 4.58 -4.31
C ASN A 87 -2.84 4.89 -5.82
N THR A 88 -3.86 5.53 -6.39
CA THR A 88 -3.85 5.90 -7.82
C THR A 88 -2.74 6.91 -8.13
N ALA A 89 -2.52 7.92 -7.27
CA ALA A 89 -1.42 8.86 -7.45
C ALA A 89 -0.05 8.19 -7.36
N THR A 90 0.14 7.24 -6.43
CA THR A 90 1.39 6.51 -6.25
C THR A 90 1.64 5.56 -7.42
N LEU A 91 0.62 4.85 -7.89
CA LEU A 91 0.69 4.01 -9.09
C LEU A 91 1.04 4.81 -10.34
N LEU A 92 0.42 5.97 -10.54
CA LEU A 92 0.74 6.85 -11.66
C LEU A 92 2.18 7.37 -11.57
N THR A 93 2.63 7.72 -10.37
CA THR A 93 3.99 8.22 -10.18
C THR A 93 5.02 7.11 -10.34
N MET A 94 4.71 5.88 -9.90
CA MET A 94 5.54 4.69 -10.16
C MET A 94 5.58 4.36 -11.66
N ALA A 95 4.44 4.36 -12.35
CA ALA A 95 4.37 4.16 -13.79
C ALA A 95 5.12 5.23 -14.57
N ALA A 96 5.13 6.48 -14.09
CA ALA A 96 5.90 7.57 -14.69
C ALA A 96 7.40 7.54 -14.34
N SER A 97 7.78 6.90 -13.21
CA SER A 97 9.17 6.86 -12.72
C SER A 97 9.92 5.57 -13.10
N VAL A 98 9.22 4.50 -13.50
CA VAL A 98 9.81 3.20 -13.80
C VAL A 98 9.78 2.96 -15.32
N PRO A 99 10.93 3.00 -16.03
CA PRO A 99 10.99 2.61 -17.44
C PRO A 99 10.71 1.11 -17.60
N GLU A 100 10.23 0.72 -18.78
CA GLU A 100 9.69 -0.61 -19.13
C GLU A 100 10.64 -1.79 -18.80
N TRP A 101 11.95 -1.55 -18.69
CA TRP A 101 13.00 -2.56 -18.48
C TRP A 101 13.71 -2.50 -17.11
N ALA A 102 13.30 -1.63 -16.20
CA ALA A 102 13.95 -1.45 -14.89
C ALA A 102 13.88 -2.70 -13.98
N THR A 103 12.97 -3.63 -14.25
CA THR A 103 12.77 -4.85 -13.46
C THR A 103 13.67 -6.01 -13.87
N VAL A 104 14.31 -5.96 -15.05
CA VAL A 104 14.96 -7.13 -15.67
C VAL A 104 16.48 -6.96 -15.82
N GLY A 105 17.03 -5.74 -15.84
CA GLY A 105 18.47 -5.53 -15.92
C GLY A 105 18.93 -4.12 -15.53
N LEU A 106 20.22 -3.99 -15.17
CA LEU A 106 20.87 -2.70 -14.93
C LEU A 106 20.77 -1.86 -16.21
N THR A 107 19.85 -0.91 -16.22
CA THR A 107 19.55 -0.09 -17.40
C THR A 107 20.12 1.31 -17.19
N ASP A 108 20.94 1.76 -18.15
CA ASP A 108 21.49 3.12 -18.22
C ASP A 108 20.53 4.10 -18.96
N GLU A 109 19.32 3.65 -19.30
CA GLU A 109 18.33 4.47 -20.02
C GLU A 109 17.69 5.50 -19.08
N PRO A 110 17.58 6.78 -19.52
CA PRO A 110 16.92 7.81 -18.74
C PRO A 110 15.45 7.45 -18.56
N ALA A 111 14.97 7.45 -17.31
CA ALA A 111 13.55 7.35 -17.01
C ALA A 111 12.77 8.44 -17.78
N TRP A 112 11.57 8.10 -18.25
CA TRP A 112 10.79 8.91 -19.20
C TRP A 112 10.58 10.36 -18.73
N ILE A 113 10.43 10.62 -17.42
CA ILE A 113 10.09 11.96 -16.88
C ILE A 113 10.94 12.37 -15.65
N ILE A 114 11.31 11.46 -14.75
CA ILE A 114 12.02 11.80 -13.50
C ILE A 114 13.20 10.85 -13.27
N GLN A 115 14.42 11.38 -13.16
CA GLN A 115 15.57 10.56 -12.77
C GLN A 115 15.38 9.94 -11.38
N PRO A 116 15.65 8.63 -11.20
CA PRO A 116 15.59 7.98 -9.90
C PRO A 116 16.54 8.68 -8.92
N ASN A 117 15.98 9.34 -7.89
CA ASN A 117 16.72 10.02 -6.84
C ASN A 117 16.42 9.36 -5.49
N ALA A 118 17.45 9.16 -4.67
CA ALA A 118 17.35 8.60 -3.32
C ALA A 118 16.25 9.26 -2.46
N ILE A 119 16.11 10.59 -2.56
CA ILE A 119 15.08 11.33 -1.82
C ILE A 119 13.68 10.94 -2.27
N LEU A 120 13.48 10.75 -3.58
CA LEU A 120 12.20 10.37 -4.17
C LEU A 120 11.83 8.94 -3.78
N SER A 121 12.80 8.02 -3.74
CA SER A 121 12.59 6.66 -3.24
C SER A 121 12.13 6.65 -1.78
N VAL A 122 12.78 7.42 -0.90
CA VAL A 122 12.39 7.52 0.52
C VAL A 122 10.99 8.14 0.66
N PHE A 123 10.67 9.17 -0.12
CA PHE A 123 9.34 9.77 -0.16
C PHE A 123 8.27 8.78 -0.63
N MET A 124 8.57 7.97 -1.65
CA MET A 124 7.68 6.89 -2.10
C MET A 124 7.45 5.86 -0.99
N GLY A 125 8.50 5.47 -0.27
CA GLY A 125 8.38 4.58 0.90
C GLY A 125 7.41 5.15 1.93
N PHE A 126 7.53 6.44 2.25
CA PHE A 126 6.60 7.11 3.16
C PHE A 126 5.16 7.11 2.65
N MET A 127 4.91 7.45 1.38
CA MET A 127 3.58 7.40 0.76
C MET A 127 2.97 6.00 0.79
N VAL A 128 3.78 4.98 0.49
CA VAL A 128 3.43 3.56 0.58
C VAL A 128 2.98 3.19 1.99
N GLY A 129 3.74 3.61 3.02
CA GLY A 129 3.36 3.42 4.42
C GLY A 129 2.00 4.05 4.78
N LEU A 130 1.73 5.27 4.30
CA LEU A 130 0.43 5.92 4.51
C LEU A 130 -0.71 5.10 3.90
N ILE A 131 -0.52 4.61 2.67
CA ILE A 131 -1.51 3.81 1.94
C ILE A 131 -1.77 2.49 2.65
N ASP A 132 -0.72 1.79 3.12
CA ASP A 132 -0.86 0.51 3.82
C ASP A 132 -1.74 0.65 5.07
N SER A 133 -1.45 1.67 5.87
CA SER A 133 -2.20 1.98 7.08
C SER A 133 -3.67 2.27 6.79
N CYS A 134 -3.96 3.04 5.72
CA CYS A 134 -5.34 3.32 5.30
C CYS A 134 -6.09 2.06 4.88
N ILE A 135 -5.49 1.25 4.02
CA ILE A 135 -6.08 0.02 3.49
C ILE A 135 -6.33 -0.97 4.63
N ASN A 136 -5.34 -1.18 5.50
CA ASN A 136 -5.46 -2.08 6.65
C ASN A 136 -6.57 -1.61 7.61
N ASN A 137 -6.69 -0.30 7.85
CA ASN A 137 -7.76 0.24 8.68
C ASN A 137 -9.14 0.01 8.04
N VAL A 138 -9.30 0.32 6.74
CA VAL A 138 -10.56 0.11 6.02
C VAL A 138 -10.96 -1.37 6.03
N ARG A 139 -10.02 -2.29 5.79
CA ARG A 139 -10.27 -3.73 5.89
C ARG A 139 -10.76 -4.12 7.27
N ASN A 140 -10.08 -3.67 8.34
CA ASN A 140 -10.45 -4.00 9.71
C ASN A 140 -11.89 -3.53 10.03
N VAL A 141 -12.25 -2.31 9.62
CA VAL A 141 -13.60 -1.76 9.83
C VAL A 141 -14.64 -2.50 8.99
N ILE A 142 -14.35 -2.81 7.71
CA ILE A 142 -15.24 -3.58 6.83
C ILE A 142 -15.49 -4.98 7.40
N CYS A 143 -14.44 -5.70 7.82
CA CYS A 143 -14.58 -7.04 8.39
C CYS A 143 -15.41 -7.02 9.68
N ALA A 144 -15.24 -5.99 10.52
CA ALA A 144 -16.03 -5.81 11.72
C ALA A 144 -17.51 -5.51 11.44
N LEU A 145 -17.81 -4.82 10.32
CA LEU A 145 -19.19 -4.51 9.89
C LEU A 145 -19.85 -5.66 9.11
N ALA A 146 -19.07 -6.45 8.37
CA ALA A 146 -19.58 -7.53 7.54
C ALA A 146 -20.13 -8.70 8.37
N LEU A 147 -19.40 -9.12 9.41
CA LEU A 147 -19.84 -10.10 10.41
C LEU A 147 -19.58 -9.59 11.83
N PRO A 148 -20.51 -8.81 12.41
CA PRO A 148 -20.34 -8.25 13.75
C PRO A 148 -20.23 -9.31 14.85
N ASP A 149 -20.87 -10.47 14.68
CA ASP A 149 -20.86 -11.60 15.63
C ASP A 149 -19.64 -12.53 15.45
N HIS A 150 -18.98 -12.49 14.29
CA HIS A 150 -17.87 -13.38 13.93
C HIS A 150 -16.67 -12.61 13.32
N ARG A 151 -16.29 -11.50 13.98
CA ARG A 151 -15.27 -10.57 13.47
C ARG A 151 -13.92 -11.25 13.22
N SER A 152 -13.51 -12.17 14.08
CA SER A 152 -12.25 -12.93 13.93
C SER A 152 -12.27 -13.81 12.67
N GLN A 153 -13.40 -14.42 12.36
CA GLN A 153 -13.56 -15.26 11.17
C GLN A 153 -13.57 -14.39 9.89
N ALA A 154 -14.27 -13.26 9.90
CA ALA A 154 -14.24 -12.31 8.78
C ALA A 154 -12.83 -11.76 8.52
N PHE A 155 -12.08 -11.49 9.58
CA PHE A 155 -10.69 -11.05 9.46
C PHE A 155 -9.79 -12.16 8.89
N ALA A 156 -9.92 -13.39 9.37
CA ALA A 156 -9.16 -14.53 8.86
C ALA A 156 -9.41 -14.77 7.36
N ILE A 157 -10.66 -14.67 6.90
CA ILE A 157 -11.01 -14.82 5.49
C ILE A 157 -10.41 -13.68 4.65
N SER A 158 -10.44 -12.44 5.14
CA SER A 158 -9.81 -11.32 4.43
C SER A 158 -8.31 -11.51 4.22
N LYS A 159 -7.61 -12.11 5.20
CA LYS A 159 -6.19 -12.46 5.12
C LYS A 159 -5.89 -13.69 4.27
N PHE A 160 -6.87 -14.55 4.04
CA PHE A 160 -6.72 -15.70 3.15
C PHE A 160 -6.73 -15.28 1.67
N TYR A 161 -7.50 -14.25 1.33
CA TYR A 161 -7.58 -13.72 -0.04
C TYR A 161 -6.53 -12.64 -0.35
N GLN A 162 -5.87 -12.10 0.67
CA GLN A 162 -4.82 -11.09 0.54
C GLN A 162 -3.45 -11.77 0.55
#